data_AF-A0A9N9CJ51-F1
#
_entry.id   AF-A0A9N9CJ51-F1
#
_cell.length_a   1.000
_cell.length_b   1.000
_cell.length_c   1.000
_cell.angle_alpha   90.00
_cell.angle_beta   90.00
_cell.angle_gamma   90.00
#
_symmetry.space_group_name_H-M   'P 1'
#
loop_
_entity.id
_entity.type
_entity.pdbx_description
1 polymer ?
#
loop_
_entity_poly.entity_id
_entity_poly.type
_entity_poly.pdbx_seq_one_letter_code
_entity_poly.pdbx_strand_id
1 'polypeptide(L)'
;MSYNFLTNLSDDYLTVFENEKYSDVTIKVGKADKCREYRAHKLILSVRSRFFEKEIQEQYHRSTIVLEYENFDSQAFGYILRYLYVGTFNLESRDINFILNMLIIADLIHLTNLVNVLQRYLIEKRKSQLNNQFSLVHKVSSKHQSFKSLHEHCDKTCQITPDVVFKALDFVNIHKDVLIYLLENKKLKLYEIQKWDYILRWGLAQTPSIPFTISSHDSSYDTSLWLREHFRDLSVTTKPMINLIDLKRISRKDFCDKVKPFKKLLEKHNYDDLLSHHLSVEEPNIVRF
;
A
#
# COMPACT_ATOMS: atom_id res chain seq x y z
N MET A 1 20.73 29.46 35.70
CA MET A 1 21.45 28.76 34.60
C MET A 1 21.13 27.28 34.72
N SER A 2 20.70 26.63 33.64
CA SER A 2 20.53 25.17 33.58
C SER A 2 21.54 24.59 32.60
N TYR A 3 22.17 23.47 32.98
CA TYR A 3 23.07 22.71 32.13
C TYR A 3 22.34 21.45 31.65
N ASN A 4 22.45 21.13 30.36
CA ASN A 4 21.76 19.99 29.75
C ASN A 4 22.77 18.88 29.46
N PHE A 5 22.55 17.70 30.06
CA PHE A 5 23.35 16.48 29.86
C PHE A 5 22.54 15.32 29.25
N LEU A 6 21.39 15.62 28.61
CA LEU A 6 20.51 14.60 28.05
C LEU A 6 21.18 13.77 26.96
N THR A 7 22.11 14.37 26.18
CA THR A 7 22.89 13.62 25.17
C THR A 7 23.82 12.61 25.84
N ASN A 8 24.60 13.02 26.86
CA ASN A 8 25.47 12.10 27.60
C ASN A 8 24.67 10.96 28.23
N LEU A 9 23.53 11.26 28.85
CA LEU A 9 22.64 10.25 29.41
C LEU A 9 22.13 9.27 28.33
N SER A 10 21.79 9.80 27.15
CA SER A 10 21.33 9.00 26.01
C SER A 10 22.46 8.09 25.48
N ASP A 11 23.69 8.57 25.42
CA ASP A 11 24.88 7.81 25.02
C ASP A 11 25.23 6.70 26.04
N ASP A 12 25.07 6.98 27.34
CA ASP A 12 25.22 5.98 28.40
C ASP A 12 24.21 4.83 28.20
N TYR A 13 22.95 5.15 27.91
CA TYR A 13 21.93 4.14 27.61
C TYR A 13 22.13 3.43 26.28
N LEU A 14 22.71 4.10 25.27
CA LEU A 14 23.12 3.45 24.03
C LEU A 14 24.19 2.39 24.30
N THR A 15 25.17 2.71 25.15
CA THR A 15 26.22 1.76 25.55
C THR A 15 25.62 0.52 26.24
N VAL A 16 24.63 0.71 27.11
CA VAL A 16 23.89 -0.40 27.77
C VAL A 16 23.11 -1.23 26.75
N PHE A 17 22.48 -0.58 25.76
CA PHE A 17 21.76 -1.28 24.69
C PHE A 17 22.71 -2.13 23.82
N GLU A 18 23.90 -1.61 23.47
CA GLU A 18 24.84 -2.29 22.58
C GLU A 18 25.62 -3.43 23.24
N ASN A 19 25.96 -3.30 24.53
CA ASN A 19 26.74 -4.32 25.23
C ASN A 19 25.90 -5.37 25.97
N GLU A 20 24.58 -5.17 26.01
CA GLU A 20 23.58 -6.09 26.60
C GLU A 20 23.79 -6.43 28.08
N LYS A 21 24.71 -5.75 28.79
CA LYS A 21 25.03 -6.04 30.19
C LYS A 21 23.83 -5.77 31.07
N TYR A 22 23.58 -6.68 32.01
CA TYR A 22 22.45 -6.64 32.96
C TYR A 22 21.07 -6.86 32.31
N SER A 23 21.02 -7.33 31.06
CA SER A 23 19.76 -7.69 30.42
C SER A 23 19.05 -8.82 31.18
N ASP A 24 17.77 -8.60 31.48
CA ASP A 24 16.88 -9.49 32.22
C ASP A 24 15.60 -9.84 31.42
N VAL A 25 15.56 -9.46 30.14
CA VAL A 25 14.53 -9.80 29.15
C VAL A 25 15.18 -10.32 27.86
N THR A 26 14.68 -11.45 27.34
CA THR A 26 14.86 -11.87 25.94
C THR A 26 13.60 -11.53 25.15
N ILE A 27 13.74 -10.89 24.00
CA ILE A 27 12.64 -10.67 23.05
C ILE A 27 12.97 -11.36 21.73
N LYS A 28 12.20 -12.37 21.34
CA LYS A 28 12.31 -13.03 20.03
C LYS A 28 11.31 -12.43 19.06
N VAL A 29 11.78 -12.04 17.88
CA VAL A 29 10.98 -11.26 16.94
C VAL A 29 11.13 -11.80 15.53
N GLY A 30 10.01 -11.97 14.85
CA GLY A 30 9.92 -12.47 13.48
C GLY A 30 9.64 -13.96 13.39
N LYS A 31 9.27 -14.41 12.18
CA LYS A 31 9.01 -15.82 11.88
C LYS A 31 10.32 -16.60 11.79
N ALA A 32 10.25 -17.92 12.00
CA ALA A 32 11.38 -18.85 12.12
C ALA A 32 12.67 -18.46 11.34
N ASP A 33 12.60 -18.30 10.02
CA ASP A 33 13.73 -18.02 9.13
C ASP A 33 14.30 -16.59 9.21
N LYS A 34 13.54 -15.65 9.79
CA LYS A 34 13.90 -14.24 10.00
C LYS A 34 13.85 -13.83 11.48
N CYS A 35 13.79 -14.82 12.36
CA CYS A 35 13.72 -14.61 13.80
C CYS A 35 15.03 -13.99 14.28
N ARG A 36 14.92 -12.93 15.08
CA ARG A 36 16.06 -12.33 15.79
C ARG A 36 15.75 -12.26 17.27
N GLU A 37 16.79 -12.49 18.05
CA GLU A 37 16.75 -12.34 19.49
C GLU A 37 17.33 -10.97 19.88
N TYR A 38 16.64 -10.27 20.78
CA TYR A 38 17.08 -9.02 21.36
C TYR A 38 17.17 -9.15 22.88
N ARG A 39 18.30 -8.75 23.45
CA ARG A 39 18.49 -8.63 24.90
C ARG A 39 18.08 -7.23 25.35
N ALA A 40 17.32 -7.15 26.43
CA ALA A 40 16.78 -5.89 26.92
C ALA A 40 16.60 -5.88 28.45
N HIS A 41 16.21 -4.72 28.97
CA HIS A 41 16.11 -4.42 30.39
C HIS A 41 14.66 -4.13 30.79
N LYS A 42 14.12 -4.85 31.78
CA LYS A 42 12.75 -4.69 32.29
C LYS A 42 12.45 -3.24 32.64
N LEU A 43 13.35 -2.60 33.39
CA LEU A 43 13.19 -1.22 33.84
C LEU A 43 12.98 -0.25 32.66
N ILE A 44 13.82 -0.34 31.63
CA ILE A 44 13.72 0.55 30.47
C ILE A 44 12.43 0.28 29.70
N LEU A 45 12.12 -0.99 29.43
CA LEU A 45 10.91 -1.35 28.69
C LEU A 45 9.64 -0.89 29.43
N SER A 46 9.52 -1.17 30.72
CA SER A 46 8.35 -0.81 31.53
C SER A 46 8.17 0.70 31.65
N VAL A 47 9.25 1.46 31.85
CA VAL A 47 9.17 2.94 31.96
C VAL A 47 8.78 3.58 30.63
N ARG A 48 9.22 2.99 29.50
CA ARG A 48 9.07 3.59 28.17
C ARG A 48 7.85 3.11 27.41
N SER A 49 7.23 2.01 27.83
CA SER A 49 6.04 1.44 27.20
C SER A 49 5.15 0.72 28.23
N ARG A 50 3.93 1.23 28.41
CA ARG A 50 2.89 0.57 29.23
C ARG A 50 2.51 -0.82 28.71
N PHE A 51 2.70 -1.08 27.42
CA PHE A 51 2.50 -2.41 26.84
C PHE A 51 3.52 -3.38 27.45
N PHE A 52 4.81 -3.05 27.38
CA PHE A 52 5.85 -3.92 27.96
C PHE A 52 5.76 -4.00 29.48
N GLU A 53 5.38 -2.93 30.18
CA GLU A 53 5.14 -2.97 31.63
C GLU A 53 4.16 -4.08 32.01
N LYS A 54 3.04 -4.19 31.29
CA LYS A 54 2.03 -5.23 31.50
C LYS A 54 2.55 -6.62 31.16
N GLU A 55 3.16 -6.79 29.98
CA GLU A 55 3.70 -8.08 29.52
C GLU A 55 4.76 -8.63 30.49
N ILE A 56 5.61 -7.74 31.03
CA ILE A 56 6.63 -8.07 32.02
C ILE A 56 5.98 -8.44 33.36
N GLN A 57 4.97 -7.69 33.78
CA GLN A 57 4.27 -7.95 35.04
C GLN A 57 3.59 -9.32 35.04
N GLU A 58 3.07 -9.80 33.91
CA GLU A 58 2.48 -11.15 33.82
C GLU A 58 3.50 -12.27 34.03
N GLN A 59 4.79 -11.99 33.84
CA GLN A 59 5.89 -12.94 34.00
C GLN A 59 6.78 -12.65 35.21
N TYR A 60 6.32 -11.83 36.16
CA TYR A 60 7.15 -11.31 37.26
C TYR A 60 7.83 -12.38 38.14
N HIS A 61 7.24 -13.57 38.22
CA HIS A 61 7.78 -14.70 38.99
C HIS A 61 9.03 -15.35 38.36
N ARG A 62 9.31 -15.07 37.09
CA ARG A 62 10.43 -15.70 36.36
C ARG A 62 11.72 -14.91 36.58
N SER A 63 12.82 -15.64 36.80
CA SER A 63 14.17 -15.05 36.86
C SER A 63 14.53 -14.32 35.57
N THR A 64 14.20 -14.93 34.42
CA THR A 64 14.35 -14.34 33.08
C THR A 64 13.01 -14.26 32.37
N ILE A 65 12.69 -13.10 31.78
CA ILE A 65 11.47 -12.90 30.99
C ILE A 65 11.77 -13.19 29.53
N VAL A 66 10.87 -13.92 28.86
CA VAL A 66 10.95 -14.19 27.43
C VAL A 66 9.66 -13.72 26.77
N LEU A 67 9.78 -12.83 25.80
CA LEU A 67 8.68 -12.29 24.99
C LEU A 67 8.87 -12.72 23.53
N GLU A 68 7.78 -13.08 22.84
CA GLU A 68 7.84 -13.60 21.47
C GLU A 68 6.82 -12.90 20.57
N TYR A 69 7.30 -12.32 19.45
CA TYR A 69 6.48 -11.55 18.51
C TYR A 69 6.77 -11.98 17.06
N GLU A 70 6.05 -13.00 16.59
CA GLU A 70 6.24 -13.54 15.23
C GLU A 70 5.79 -12.60 14.11
N ASN A 71 4.85 -11.70 14.41
CA ASN A 71 4.22 -10.82 13.42
C ASN A 71 5.00 -9.51 13.18
N PHE A 72 6.08 -9.29 13.92
CA PHE A 72 6.90 -8.09 13.78
C PHE A 72 8.03 -8.31 12.78
N ASP A 73 8.30 -7.28 11.98
CA ASP A 73 9.55 -7.20 11.26
C ASP A 73 10.69 -7.03 12.25
N SER A 74 11.60 -8.00 12.29
CA SER A 74 12.63 -8.07 13.31
C SER A 74 13.59 -6.89 13.25
N GLN A 75 13.88 -6.36 12.05
CA GLN A 75 14.76 -5.21 11.90
C GLN A 75 14.08 -3.89 12.33
N ALA A 76 12.82 -3.68 11.95
CA ALA A 76 12.03 -2.53 12.39
C ALA A 76 11.86 -2.53 13.91
N PHE A 77 11.65 -3.71 14.53
CA PHE A 77 11.60 -3.84 15.97
C PHE A 77 12.92 -3.40 16.63
N GLY A 78 14.08 -3.81 16.11
CA GLY A 78 15.37 -3.38 16.64
C GLY A 78 15.53 -1.85 16.67
N TYR A 79 14.98 -1.15 15.67
CA TYR A 79 14.93 0.31 15.65
C TYR A 79 14.00 0.90 16.71
N ILE A 80 12.83 0.32 16.90
CA ILE A 80 11.89 0.71 17.96
C ILE A 80 12.50 0.47 19.33
N LEU A 81 13.14 -0.68 19.53
CA LEU A 81 13.80 -1.02 20.78
C LEU A 81 14.92 -0.03 21.08
N ARG A 82 15.81 0.25 20.12
CA ARG A 82 16.86 1.27 20.29
C ARG A 82 16.27 2.64 20.63
N TYR A 83 15.15 3.03 20.01
CA TYR A 83 14.45 4.27 20.33
C TYR A 83 13.96 4.33 21.78
N LEU A 84 13.56 3.20 22.39
CA LEU A 84 13.15 3.18 23.79
C LEU A 84 14.29 3.58 24.73
N TYR A 85 15.54 3.20 24.40
CA TYR A 85 16.74 3.57 25.17
C TYR A 85 17.20 5.00 24.90
N VAL A 86 17.38 5.34 23.62
CA VAL A 86 18.15 6.53 23.22
C VAL A 86 17.25 7.71 22.86
N GLY A 87 15.97 7.46 22.55
CA GLY A 87 15.03 8.49 22.13
C GLY A 87 15.26 9.04 20.72
N THR A 88 16.21 8.49 19.96
CA THR A 88 16.57 8.94 18.60
C THR A 88 16.68 7.77 17.62
N PHE A 89 16.41 8.04 16.34
CA PHE A 89 16.59 7.10 15.23
C PHE A 89 16.72 7.87 13.90
N ASN A 90 17.34 7.25 12.89
CA ASN A 90 17.50 7.82 11.54
C ASN A 90 16.71 6.99 10.51
N LEU A 91 15.86 7.65 9.72
CA LEU A 91 15.03 7.06 8.67
C LEU A 91 15.46 7.45 7.24
N GLU A 92 16.60 8.12 7.06
CA GLU A 92 17.04 8.65 5.77
C GLU A 92 17.33 7.55 4.74
N SER A 93 17.92 6.44 5.18
CA SER A 93 18.24 5.29 4.33
C SER A 93 17.17 4.20 4.32
N ARG A 94 16.02 4.43 4.97
CA ARG A 94 14.97 3.42 5.14
C ARG A 94 13.85 3.58 4.11
N ASP A 95 13.41 2.46 3.56
CA ASP A 95 12.29 2.43 2.62
C ASP A 95 10.93 2.59 3.34
N ILE A 96 9.87 2.77 2.55
CA ILE A 96 8.51 2.95 3.07
C ILE A 96 8.03 1.72 3.84
N ASN A 97 8.34 0.51 3.36
CA ASN A 97 7.92 -0.74 4.01
C ASN A 97 8.47 -0.83 5.43
N PHE A 98 9.76 -0.52 5.58
CA PHE A 98 10.43 -0.47 6.87
C PHE A 98 9.78 0.52 7.82
N ILE A 99 9.49 1.73 7.35
CA ILE A 99 8.87 2.78 8.17
C ILE A 99 7.41 2.41 8.53
N LEU A 100 6.66 1.80 7.62
CA LEU A 100 5.31 1.28 7.91
C LEU A 100 5.36 0.14 8.92
N ASN A 101 6.34 -0.76 8.85
CA ASN A 101 6.54 -1.79 9.87
C ASN A 101 6.88 -1.19 11.23
N MET A 102 7.75 -0.17 11.29
CA MET A 102 7.99 0.59 12.53
C MET A 102 6.70 1.22 13.07
N LEU A 103 5.87 1.78 12.19
CA LEU A 103 4.60 2.41 12.54
C LEU A 103 3.62 1.39 13.14
N ILE A 104 3.48 0.21 12.53
CA ILE A 104 2.65 -0.91 13.02
C ILE A 104 3.12 -1.38 14.40
N ILE A 105 4.42 -1.57 14.58
CA ILE A 105 4.97 -1.98 15.88
C ILE A 105 4.68 -0.90 16.93
N ALA A 106 5.00 0.37 16.62
CA ALA A 106 4.80 1.50 17.52
C ALA A 106 3.32 1.64 17.96
N ASP A 107 2.37 1.38 17.06
CA ASP A 107 0.94 1.36 17.38
C ASP A 107 0.60 0.25 18.38
N LEU A 108 1.05 -0.97 18.07
CA LEU A 108 0.74 -2.15 18.86
C LEU A 108 1.31 -2.06 20.27
N ILE A 109 2.53 -1.53 20.42
CA ILE A 109 3.15 -1.31 21.74
C ILE A 109 2.82 0.07 22.35
N HIS A 110 1.81 0.76 21.80
CA HIS A 110 1.19 1.98 22.32
C HIS A 110 2.13 3.20 22.46
N LEU A 111 3.05 3.38 21.53
CA LEU A 111 3.94 4.54 21.44
C LEU A 111 3.31 5.69 20.61
N THR A 112 2.22 6.29 21.12
CA THR A 112 1.43 7.31 20.40
C THR A 112 2.26 8.47 19.83
N ASN A 113 3.24 8.97 20.59
CA ASN A 113 4.11 10.05 20.12
C ASN A 113 4.95 9.63 18.90
N LEU A 114 5.48 8.40 18.93
CA LEU A 114 6.25 7.86 17.81
C LEU A 114 5.36 7.63 16.59
N VAL A 115 4.15 7.09 16.79
CA VAL A 115 3.14 6.92 15.73
C VAL A 115 2.88 8.26 15.02
N ASN A 116 2.70 9.36 15.77
CA ASN A 116 2.47 10.68 15.19
C ASN A 116 3.69 11.21 14.43
N VAL A 117 4.91 11.00 14.94
CA VAL A 117 6.15 11.43 14.28
C VAL A 117 6.36 10.67 12.97
N LEU A 118 6.17 9.36 12.96
CA LEU A 118 6.36 8.51 11.78
C LEU A 118 5.35 8.85 10.67
N GLN A 119 4.07 9.04 11.01
CA GLN A 119 3.05 9.46 10.03
C GLN A 119 3.41 10.81 9.40
N ARG A 120 3.77 11.79 10.21
CA ARG A 120 4.17 13.12 9.73
C ARG A 120 5.40 13.05 8.83
N TYR A 121 6.42 12.30 9.23
CA TYR A 121 7.61 12.10 8.40
C TYR A 121 7.27 11.49 7.04
N LEU A 122 6.43 10.45 7.01
CA LEU A 122 5.97 9.81 5.78
C LEU A 122 5.28 10.80 4.84
N ILE A 123 4.37 11.62 5.38
CA ILE A 123 3.57 12.58 4.59
C ILE A 123 4.40 13.78 4.12
N GLU A 124 5.27 14.33 4.99
CA GLU A 124 6.02 15.56 4.70
C GLU A 124 7.31 15.31 3.91
N LYS A 125 8.02 14.22 4.23
CA LYS A 125 9.37 13.95 3.68
C LYS A 125 9.39 12.83 2.65
N ARG A 126 8.38 11.97 2.63
CA ARG A 126 8.35 10.76 1.78
C ARG A 126 7.10 10.68 0.88
N LYS A 127 6.42 11.80 0.66
CA LYS A 127 5.14 11.88 -0.08
C LYS A 127 5.17 11.17 -1.44
N SER A 128 6.22 11.35 -2.24
CA SER A 128 6.33 10.71 -3.55
C SER A 128 6.41 9.18 -3.43
N GLN A 129 7.24 8.67 -2.52
CA GLN A 129 7.40 7.23 -2.27
C GLN A 129 6.13 6.61 -1.68
N LEU A 130 5.41 7.37 -0.83
CA LEU A 130 4.13 6.99 -0.25
C LEU A 130 3.04 6.89 -1.32
N ASN A 131 2.96 7.88 -2.23
CA ASN A 131 2.03 7.86 -3.35
C ASN A 131 2.36 6.74 -4.36
N ASN A 132 3.63 6.41 -4.55
CA ASN A 132 4.04 5.31 -5.43
C ASN A 132 3.65 3.92 -4.89
N GLN A 133 3.42 3.81 -3.57
CA GLN A 133 2.98 2.59 -2.88
C GLN A 133 1.60 2.79 -2.25
N PHE A 134 0.71 3.46 -2.99
CA PHE A 134 -0.58 3.88 -2.48
C PHE A 134 -1.41 2.70 -1.95
N SER A 135 -1.44 1.58 -2.68
CA SER A 135 -2.25 0.41 -2.30
C SER A 135 -1.82 -0.15 -0.95
N LEU A 136 -0.50 -0.27 -0.76
CA LEU A 136 0.07 -0.72 0.51
C LEU A 136 -0.27 0.26 1.64
N VAL A 137 -0.03 1.55 1.44
CA VAL A 137 -0.24 2.60 2.45
C VAL A 137 -1.71 2.63 2.85
N HIS A 138 -2.62 2.66 1.88
CA HIS A 138 -4.06 2.62 2.10
C HIS A 138 -4.49 1.38 2.91
N LYS A 139 -3.94 0.20 2.57
CA LYS A 139 -4.21 -1.06 3.28
C LYS A 139 -3.69 -1.04 4.72
N VAL A 140 -2.53 -0.44 4.97
CA VAL A 140 -1.96 -0.32 6.33
C VAL A 140 -2.78 0.70 7.12
N SER A 141 -3.07 1.87 6.55
CA SER A 141 -3.84 2.91 7.24
C SER A 141 -5.26 2.48 7.58
N SER A 142 -5.91 1.67 6.74
CA SER A 142 -7.28 1.20 7.01
C SER A 142 -7.37 0.16 8.13
N LYS A 143 -6.27 -0.54 8.43
CA LYS A 143 -6.22 -1.55 9.50
C LYS A 143 -5.98 -0.97 10.89
N HIS A 144 -5.44 0.24 10.98
CA HIS A 144 -4.96 0.84 12.21
C HIS A 144 -5.64 2.18 12.47
N GLN A 145 -6.58 2.21 13.43
CA GLN A 145 -7.39 3.40 13.74
C GLN A 145 -6.57 4.60 14.24
N SER A 146 -5.37 4.36 14.77
CA SER A 146 -4.45 5.42 15.22
C SER A 146 -3.77 6.13 14.04
N PHE A 147 -3.80 5.57 12.83
CA PHE A 147 -3.13 6.13 11.65
C PHE A 147 -3.96 7.22 10.94
N LYS A 148 -4.54 8.12 11.74
CA LYS A 148 -5.46 9.17 11.28
C LYS A 148 -4.86 10.04 10.18
N SER A 149 -3.61 10.48 10.32
CA SER A 149 -2.98 11.35 9.33
C SER A 149 -2.71 10.62 8.00
N LEU A 150 -2.35 9.34 8.04
CA LEU A 150 -2.22 8.55 6.81
C LEU A 150 -3.58 8.28 6.16
N HIS A 151 -4.61 7.98 6.96
CA HIS A 151 -5.96 7.81 6.46
C HIS A 151 -6.45 9.08 5.74
N GLU A 152 -6.32 10.25 6.38
CA GLU A 152 -6.67 11.53 5.78
C GLU A 152 -5.87 11.84 4.52
N HIS A 153 -4.57 11.47 4.48
CA HIS A 153 -3.76 11.63 3.28
C HIS A 153 -4.28 10.76 2.13
N CYS A 154 -4.60 9.48 2.40
CA CYS A 154 -5.17 8.57 1.43
C CYS A 154 -6.52 9.08 0.91
N ASP A 155 -7.42 9.49 1.80
CA ASP A 155 -8.74 10.05 1.44
C ASP A 155 -8.61 11.28 0.56
N LYS A 156 -7.77 12.24 0.96
CA LYS A 156 -7.51 13.46 0.16
C LYS A 156 -6.91 13.11 -1.20
N THR A 157 -6.04 12.12 -1.28
CA THR A 157 -5.46 11.67 -2.55
C THR A 157 -6.54 11.09 -3.46
N CYS A 158 -7.40 10.21 -2.96
CA CYS A 158 -8.53 9.66 -3.71
C CYS A 158 -9.55 10.73 -4.13
N GLN A 159 -9.82 11.72 -3.27
CA GLN A 159 -10.82 12.75 -3.50
C GLN A 159 -10.35 13.86 -4.44
N ILE A 160 -9.12 14.34 -4.28
CA ILE A 160 -8.64 15.59 -4.88
C ILE A 160 -7.72 15.32 -6.07
N THR A 161 -6.88 14.29 -5.98
CA THR A 161 -5.86 13.98 -6.99
C THR A 161 -5.85 12.48 -7.34
N PRO A 162 -6.98 11.90 -7.77
CA PRO A 162 -7.11 10.46 -8.01
C PRO A 162 -6.13 9.94 -9.08
N ASP A 163 -5.69 10.78 -10.03
CA ASP A 163 -4.71 10.42 -11.06
C ASP A 163 -3.37 9.91 -10.48
N VAL A 164 -3.01 10.37 -9.28
CA VAL A 164 -1.80 9.93 -8.56
C VAL A 164 -1.90 8.44 -8.22
N VAL A 165 -3.08 7.98 -7.85
CA VAL A 165 -3.32 6.58 -7.45
C VAL A 165 -3.17 5.65 -8.65
N PHE A 166 -3.68 6.03 -9.82
CA PHE A 166 -3.52 5.27 -11.07
C PHE A 166 -2.05 5.14 -11.51
N LYS A 167 -1.21 6.11 -11.15
CA LYS A 167 0.23 6.13 -11.46
C LYS A 167 1.08 5.38 -10.42
N ALA A 168 0.49 4.90 -9.32
CA ALA A 168 1.21 4.14 -8.32
C ALA A 168 1.80 2.85 -8.91
N LEU A 169 2.99 2.47 -8.43
CA LEU A 169 3.68 1.26 -8.88
C LEU A 169 2.92 0.00 -8.47
N ASP A 170 2.26 0.05 -7.32
CA ASP A 170 1.45 -1.02 -6.76
C ASP A 170 -0.04 -0.89 -7.10
N PHE A 171 -0.41 -0.10 -8.12
CA PHE A 171 -1.81 0.15 -8.51
C PHE A 171 -2.63 -1.13 -8.69
N VAL A 172 -2.03 -2.20 -9.22
CA VAL A 172 -2.72 -3.47 -9.44
C VAL A 172 -3.21 -4.13 -8.14
N ASN A 173 -2.68 -3.71 -6.99
CA ASN A 173 -3.04 -4.21 -5.67
C ASN A 173 -4.15 -3.39 -4.97
N ILE A 174 -4.71 -2.37 -5.64
CA ILE A 174 -5.80 -1.55 -5.09
C ILE A 174 -7.03 -2.43 -4.82
N HIS A 175 -7.70 -2.17 -3.70
CA HIS A 175 -8.98 -2.82 -3.40
C HIS A 175 -10.06 -2.41 -4.39
N LYS A 176 -10.88 -3.37 -4.83
CA LYS A 176 -11.95 -3.17 -5.82
C LYS A 176 -12.80 -1.91 -5.55
N ASP A 177 -13.26 -1.73 -4.31
CA ASP A 177 -14.14 -0.61 -3.95
C ASP A 177 -13.44 0.75 -4.07
N VAL A 178 -12.12 0.78 -3.79
CA VAL A 178 -11.32 2.00 -3.97
C VAL A 178 -11.18 2.32 -5.45
N LEU A 179 -10.98 1.31 -6.31
CA LEU A 179 -10.91 1.53 -7.75
C LEU A 179 -12.26 2.04 -8.31
N ILE A 180 -13.38 1.48 -7.87
CA ILE A 180 -14.72 1.95 -8.22
C ILE A 180 -14.89 3.42 -7.81
N TYR A 181 -14.58 3.74 -6.56
CA TYR A 181 -14.64 5.11 -6.04
C TYR A 181 -13.79 6.10 -6.86
N LEU A 182 -12.59 5.68 -7.27
CA LEU A 182 -11.69 6.50 -8.08
C LEU A 182 -12.25 6.74 -9.50
N LEU A 183 -12.86 5.74 -10.12
CA LEU A 183 -13.45 5.85 -11.46
C LEU A 183 -14.69 6.74 -11.49
N GLU A 184 -15.48 6.75 -10.41
CA GLU A 184 -16.65 7.63 -10.24
C GLU A 184 -16.26 9.09 -9.92
N ASN A 185 -15.00 9.34 -9.54
CA ASN A 185 -14.57 10.66 -9.15
C ASN A 185 -14.52 11.62 -10.36
N LYS A 186 -15.39 12.65 -10.34
CA LYS A 186 -15.46 13.71 -11.37
C LYS A 186 -14.17 14.51 -11.57
N LYS A 187 -13.24 14.48 -10.59
CA LYS A 187 -11.93 15.13 -10.69
C LYS A 187 -10.86 14.26 -11.37
N LEU A 188 -11.17 13.00 -11.69
CA LEU A 188 -10.27 12.12 -12.43
C LEU A 188 -10.04 12.66 -13.85
N LYS A 189 -8.79 12.95 -14.19
CA LYS A 189 -8.38 13.53 -15.48
C LYS A 189 -7.79 12.46 -16.39
N LEU A 190 -8.57 11.39 -16.61
CA LEU A 190 -8.23 10.31 -17.54
C LEU A 190 -9.26 10.24 -18.67
N TYR A 191 -8.77 10.07 -19.89
CA TYR A 191 -9.61 9.71 -21.02
C TYR A 191 -10.20 8.30 -20.83
N GLU A 192 -11.35 8.03 -21.45
CA GLU A 192 -12.02 6.73 -21.32
C GLU A 192 -11.12 5.55 -21.74
N ILE A 193 -10.25 5.75 -22.75
CA ILE A 193 -9.27 4.73 -23.14
C ILE A 193 -8.22 4.46 -22.06
N GLN A 194 -7.79 5.49 -21.32
CA GLN A 194 -6.83 5.30 -20.23
C GLN A 194 -7.49 4.56 -19.06
N LYS A 195 -8.76 4.88 -18.75
CA LYS A 195 -9.53 4.14 -17.75
C LYS A 195 -9.66 2.67 -18.14
N TRP A 196 -9.97 2.38 -19.40
CA TRP A 196 -10.00 1.02 -19.96
C TRP A 196 -8.67 0.29 -19.75
N ASP A 197 -7.54 0.91 -20.13
CA ASP A 197 -6.21 0.33 -19.96
C ASP A 197 -5.91 0.00 -18.47
N TYR A 198 -6.26 0.90 -17.54
CA TYR A 198 -6.10 0.66 -16.11
C TYR A 198 -7.00 -0.44 -15.57
N ILE A 199 -8.27 -0.49 -15.99
CA ILE A 199 -9.23 -1.54 -15.59
C ILE A 199 -8.73 -2.91 -16.06
N LEU A 200 -8.27 -3.01 -17.31
CA LEU A 200 -7.69 -4.25 -17.84
C LEU A 200 -6.44 -4.65 -17.05
N ARG A 201 -5.50 -3.71 -16.83
CA ARG A 201 -4.28 -3.97 -16.09
C ARG A 201 -4.54 -4.47 -14.67
N TRP A 202 -5.51 -3.87 -13.97
CA TRP A 202 -5.94 -4.31 -12.65
C TRP A 202 -6.64 -5.67 -12.73
N GLY A 203 -7.60 -5.84 -13.64
CA GLY A 203 -8.36 -7.09 -13.79
C GLY A 203 -7.48 -8.30 -14.07
N LEU A 204 -6.52 -8.15 -14.98
CA LEU A 204 -5.53 -9.19 -15.30
C LEU A 204 -4.72 -9.62 -14.08
N ALA A 205 -4.27 -8.67 -13.26
CA ALA A 205 -3.52 -8.98 -12.04
C ALA A 205 -4.39 -9.66 -10.97
N GLN A 206 -5.70 -9.44 -11.01
CA GLN A 206 -6.68 -10.04 -10.09
C GLN A 206 -7.30 -11.35 -10.62
N THR A 207 -6.91 -11.81 -11.82
CA THR A 207 -7.40 -13.06 -12.42
C THR A 207 -6.23 -14.01 -12.71
N PRO A 208 -5.77 -14.80 -11.71
CA PRO A 208 -4.60 -15.67 -11.84
C PRO A 208 -4.73 -16.80 -12.88
N SER A 209 -5.95 -17.11 -13.33
CA SER A 209 -6.20 -18.15 -14.34
C SER A 209 -5.74 -17.76 -15.74
N ILE A 210 -5.37 -16.50 -15.98
CA ILE A 210 -5.00 -16.01 -17.30
C ILE A 210 -3.51 -16.28 -17.56
N PRO A 211 -3.14 -16.92 -18.69
CA PRO A 211 -1.75 -17.05 -19.11
C PRO A 211 -1.15 -15.65 -19.31
N PHE A 212 -0.14 -15.29 -18.53
CA PHE A 212 0.50 -13.99 -18.64
C PHE A 212 1.33 -13.94 -19.94
N THR A 213 0.76 -13.41 -21.01
CA THR A 213 1.47 -13.14 -22.27
C THR A 213 1.42 -11.65 -22.57
N ILE A 214 2.34 -10.89 -21.97
CA ILE A 214 2.64 -9.54 -22.46
C ILE A 214 3.50 -9.73 -23.70
N SER A 215 2.97 -9.37 -24.87
CA SER A 215 3.75 -9.22 -26.10
C SER A 215 4.78 -8.11 -25.87
N SER A 216 6.07 -8.42 -26.07
CA SER A 216 7.21 -7.62 -25.61
C SER A 216 7.42 -6.27 -26.31
N HIS A 217 6.47 -5.74 -27.08
CA HIS A 217 6.70 -4.51 -27.84
C HIS A 217 5.54 -3.52 -27.97
N ASP A 218 4.34 -3.80 -27.45
CA ASP A 218 3.27 -2.81 -27.50
C ASP A 218 2.27 -2.99 -26.36
N SER A 219 1.49 -1.96 -26.09
CA SER A 219 0.40 -1.95 -25.10
C SER A 219 -0.79 -2.84 -25.51
N SER A 220 -0.53 -3.87 -26.33
CA SER A 220 -1.50 -4.83 -26.85
C SER A 220 -1.35 -6.15 -26.11
N TYR A 221 -2.40 -6.58 -25.44
CA TYR A 221 -2.48 -7.91 -24.85
C TYR A 221 -2.75 -8.93 -25.95
N ASP A 222 -1.90 -9.97 -26.05
CA ASP A 222 -2.17 -11.09 -26.93
C ASP A 222 -3.20 -12.02 -26.28
N THR A 223 -4.42 -12.01 -26.82
CA THR A 223 -5.52 -12.86 -26.36
C THR A 223 -5.69 -14.13 -27.19
N SER A 224 -4.75 -14.45 -28.10
CA SER A 224 -4.85 -15.59 -29.03
C SER A 224 -4.95 -16.93 -28.31
N LEU A 225 -4.23 -17.08 -27.19
CA LEU A 225 -4.17 -18.31 -26.37
C LEU A 225 -5.28 -18.37 -25.30
N TRP A 226 -6.18 -17.39 -25.25
CA TRP A 226 -7.17 -17.31 -24.18
C TRP A 226 -8.37 -18.23 -24.42
N LEU A 227 -8.61 -19.11 -23.46
CA LEU A 227 -9.81 -19.94 -23.39
C LEU A 227 -11.03 -19.09 -22.99
N ARG A 228 -12.23 -19.64 -23.26
CA ARG A 228 -13.51 -18.99 -22.89
C ARG A 228 -13.59 -18.68 -21.40
N GLU A 229 -13.08 -19.56 -20.56
CA GLU A 229 -13.05 -19.39 -19.10
C GLU A 229 -12.20 -18.21 -18.66
N HIS A 230 -11.04 -17.95 -19.29
CA HIS A 230 -10.20 -16.78 -19.00
C HIS A 230 -10.97 -15.47 -19.22
N PHE A 231 -11.71 -15.37 -20.33
CA PHE A 231 -12.55 -14.20 -20.60
C PHE A 231 -13.72 -14.09 -19.61
N ARG A 232 -14.33 -15.22 -19.23
CA ARG A 232 -15.43 -15.22 -18.26
C ARG A 232 -14.94 -14.73 -16.90
N ASP A 233 -13.81 -15.24 -16.42
CA ASP A 233 -13.27 -14.90 -15.11
C ASP A 233 -12.84 -13.43 -15.08
N LEU A 234 -12.17 -12.94 -16.14
CA LEU A 234 -11.83 -11.52 -16.26
C LEU A 234 -13.10 -10.65 -16.31
N SER A 235 -14.12 -11.05 -17.08
CA SER A 235 -15.38 -10.32 -17.20
C SER A 235 -16.05 -10.16 -15.83
N VAL A 236 -16.12 -11.23 -15.03
CA VAL A 236 -16.65 -11.17 -13.66
C VAL A 236 -15.86 -10.19 -12.80
N THR A 237 -14.53 -10.21 -12.88
CA THR A 237 -13.64 -9.32 -12.12
C THR A 237 -13.81 -7.86 -12.51
N THR A 238 -13.85 -7.54 -13.80
CA THR A 238 -13.83 -6.15 -14.32
C THR A 238 -15.21 -5.53 -14.55
N LYS A 239 -16.28 -6.33 -14.63
CA LYS A 239 -17.64 -5.86 -14.97
C LYS A 239 -18.10 -4.64 -14.17
N PRO A 240 -17.92 -4.56 -12.84
CA PRO A 240 -18.34 -3.39 -12.07
C PRO A 240 -17.65 -2.10 -12.50
N MET A 241 -16.40 -2.17 -12.94
CA MET A 241 -15.61 -1.02 -13.36
C MET A 241 -15.83 -0.66 -14.84
N ILE A 242 -16.02 -1.66 -15.71
CA ILE A 242 -16.35 -1.43 -17.13
C ILE A 242 -17.68 -0.68 -17.26
N ASN A 243 -18.63 -0.88 -16.34
CA ASN A 243 -19.89 -0.14 -16.35
C ASN A 243 -19.74 1.36 -16.01
N LEU A 244 -18.56 1.78 -15.53
CA LEU A 244 -18.27 3.17 -15.14
C LEU A 244 -17.54 3.96 -16.24
N ILE A 245 -17.23 3.32 -17.37
CA ILE A 245 -16.56 3.95 -18.51
C ILE A 245 -17.50 4.10 -19.70
N ASP A 246 -17.34 5.19 -20.44
CA ASP A 246 -18.11 5.44 -21.65
C ASP A 246 -17.32 4.97 -22.88
N LEU A 247 -17.53 3.70 -23.25
CA LEU A 247 -16.86 3.06 -24.38
C LEU A 247 -17.19 3.73 -25.74
N LYS A 248 -18.26 4.54 -25.83
CA LYS A 248 -18.58 5.31 -27.05
C LYS A 248 -17.65 6.52 -27.23
N ARG A 249 -17.08 7.04 -26.14
CA ARG A 249 -16.14 8.18 -26.17
C ARG A 249 -14.68 7.78 -26.46
N ILE A 250 -14.41 6.49 -26.62
CA ILE A 250 -13.10 5.99 -27.05
C ILE A 250 -12.96 6.26 -28.56
N SER A 251 -11.77 6.63 -29.04
CA SER A 251 -11.57 6.84 -30.47
C SER A 251 -11.81 5.54 -31.25
N ARG A 252 -12.28 5.62 -32.50
CA ARG A 252 -12.47 4.43 -33.35
C ARG A 252 -11.20 3.57 -33.44
N LYS A 253 -10.03 4.22 -33.56
CA LYS A 253 -8.73 3.54 -33.61
C LYS A 253 -8.48 2.77 -32.31
N ASP A 254 -8.55 3.44 -31.17
CA ASP A 254 -8.31 2.81 -29.87
C ASP A 254 -9.35 1.73 -29.57
N PHE A 255 -10.60 1.90 -29.97
CA PHE A 255 -11.63 0.87 -29.84
C PHE A 255 -11.27 -0.38 -30.64
N CYS A 256 -10.88 -0.22 -31.90
CA CYS A 256 -10.45 -1.32 -32.77
C CYS A 256 -9.21 -2.05 -32.23
N ASP A 257 -8.23 -1.30 -31.72
CA ASP A 257 -6.93 -1.85 -31.34
C ASP A 257 -6.95 -2.43 -29.91
N LYS A 258 -7.67 -1.80 -28.97
CA LYS A 258 -7.58 -2.11 -27.54
C LYS A 258 -8.85 -2.66 -26.90
N VAL A 259 -10.04 -2.33 -27.42
CA VAL A 259 -11.32 -2.76 -26.82
C VAL A 259 -11.87 -4.00 -27.54
N LYS A 260 -11.91 -3.98 -28.87
CA LYS A 260 -12.42 -5.04 -29.74
C LYS A 260 -11.80 -6.42 -29.50
N PRO A 261 -10.48 -6.58 -29.23
CA PRO A 261 -9.90 -7.89 -28.88
C PRO A 261 -10.56 -8.53 -27.66
N PHE A 262 -11.08 -7.71 -26.74
CA PHE A 262 -11.74 -8.11 -25.51
C PHE A 262 -13.27 -8.09 -25.60
N LYS A 263 -13.86 -8.14 -26.80
CA LYS A 263 -15.33 -8.13 -26.98
C LYS A 263 -16.09 -9.15 -26.12
N LYS A 264 -15.44 -10.28 -25.77
CA LYS A 264 -16.02 -11.33 -24.90
C LYS A 264 -16.21 -10.88 -23.44
N LEU A 265 -15.60 -9.77 -23.02
CA LEU A 265 -15.84 -9.16 -21.71
C LEU A 265 -17.15 -8.38 -21.65
N LEU A 266 -17.62 -7.94 -22.82
CA LEU A 266 -18.82 -7.11 -22.98
C LEU A 266 -20.02 -8.01 -23.27
N GLU A 267 -21.17 -7.65 -22.72
CA GLU A 267 -22.43 -8.35 -23.03
C GLU A 267 -22.76 -8.16 -24.52
N LYS A 268 -23.20 -9.24 -25.18
CA LYS A 268 -23.33 -9.29 -26.64
C LYS A 268 -24.12 -8.11 -27.23
N HIS A 269 -25.27 -7.81 -26.65
CA HIS A 269 -26.13 -6.70 -27.10
C HIS A 269 -25.43 -5.34 -26.96
N ASN A 270 -24.76 -5.11 -25.84
CA ASN A 270 -23.98 -3.88 -25.61
C ASN A 270 -22.80 -3.75 -26.58
N TYR A 271 -22.16 -4.86 -26.95
CA TYR A 271 -21.05 -4.82 -27.90
C TYR A 271 -21.50 -4.53 -29.34
N ASP A 272 -22.61 -5.10 -29.80
CA ASP A 272 -23.10 -4.87 -31.16
C ASP A 272 -23.49 -3.39 -31.37
N ASP A 273 -24.08 -2.75 -30.36
CA ASP A 273 -24.37 -1.31 -30.35
C ASP A 273 -23.09 -0.46 -30.36
N LEU A 274 -22.08 -0.82 -29.56
CA LEU A 274 -20.78 -0.16 -29.53
C LEU A 274 -20.04 -0.29 -30.87
N LEU A 275 -20.08 -1.48 -31.46
CA LEU A 275 -19.47 -1.74 -32.76
C LEU A 275 -20.14 -0.89 -33.85
N SER A 276 -21.47 -0.81 -33.85
CA SER A 276 -22.23 0.00 -34.80
C SER A 276 -21.86 1.48 -34.69
N HIS A 277 -21.77 2.01 -33.47
CA HIS A 277 -21.35 3.39 -33.21
C HIS A 277 -19.94 3.70 -33.75
N HIS A 278 -18.98 2.80 -33.57
CA HIS A 278 -17.60 3.00 -34.03
C HIS A 278 -17.39 2.71 -35.53
N LEU A 279 -18.34 2.03 -36.18
CA LEU A 279 -18.31 1.74 -37.61
C LEU A 279 -19.10 2.74 -38.46
N SER A 280 -20.09 3.43 -37.89
CA SER A 280 -20.79 4.50 -38.60
C SER A 280 -19.80 5.59 -38.97
N VAL A 281 -19.70 5.88 -40.27
CA VAL A 281 -18.92 6.99 -40.80
C VAL A 281 -19.59 8.28 -40.30
N GLU A 282 -18.86 9.16 -39.62
CA GLU A 282 -19.29 10.57 -39.53
C GLU A 282 -19.36 11.06 -40.98
N GLU A 283 -20.58 11.19 -41.53
CA GLU A 283 -20.75 11.87 -42.81
C GLU A 283 -20.12 13.26 -42.66
N PRO A 284 -19.16 13.65 -43.51
CA PRO A 284 -18.66 15.01 -43.48
C PRO A 284 -19.87 15.92 -43.68
N ASN A 285 -20.04 16.91 -42.81
CA ASN A 285 -21.03 17.97 -42.98
C ASN A 285 -20.77 18.67 -44.32
N ILE A 286 -21.37 18.16 -45.40
CA ILE A 286 -21.45 18.85 -46.68
C ILE A 286 -22.45 19.97 -46.46
N VAL A 287 -21.95 21.12 -46.04
CA VAL A 287 -22.66 22.38 -46.16
C VAL A 287 -22.87 22.60 -47.66
N ARG A 288 -24.07 22.30 -48.14
CA ARG A 288 -24.50 22.70 -49.48
C ARG A 288 -24.78 24.20 -49.43
N PHE A 289 -23.96 24.96 -50.15
CA PHE A 289 -24.21 26.36 -50.51
C PHE A 289 -25.44 26.45 -51.42
#